data_AF-A0A1R2BGV0-F1
#
_entry.id   AF-A0A1R2BGV0-F1
#
_cell.length_a   1.000
_cell.length_b   1.000
_cell.length_c   1.000
_cell.angle_alpha   90.00
_cell.angle_beta   90.00
_cell.angle_gamma   90.00
#
_symmetry.space_group_name_H-M   'P 1'
#
loop_
_entity.id
_entity.type
_entity.pdbx_description
1 polymer ?
#
loop_
_entity_poly.entity_id
_entity_poly.type
_entity_poly.pdbx_seq_one_letter_code
_entity_poly.pdbx_strand_id
1 'polypeptide(L)'
;MDSTFVTFAPTYPRRPVSAKCTYPLSISDNITAPVKFAYMNRRPRSSYATPPSRKVAFAQCTTSPNIGPGKYNPPIINPTPSYEFSRCERFGSGDFFAKLFLFKKLTEKDKEQINERIGKNKEDAIKTKEERIKDVGARAAKRKIRTQVTQRAKKTLEIEKKNKISMQIKEKLQKYEYRMRLPELATIKISWITLASIITLALGCKLKIYKRKIVIKRARKLLVWFRTVSMCIGKFIRLKVKIKYFKGMRIIRIYLLKYVKLWLKTRRKRNRRVVANALERSLTKCVLEKLIAKWKSRMECIQRLFRVAIFFRLSLYESLLSKWNKAEFEIFEKSPNKTHRRRRAISLSNIQQNRSIEGCTSIPTEIKIYYLKKYIKARMKVFLSEYRVYKAHFKSIHRQNLKNRFVLENDNILDYPTPPEKPNLYEELTVTKLEDLIFTALKDKDDWQGILVAQANRRSKSFKK
;
A
#
# COMPACT_ATOMS: atom_id res chain seq x y z
N MET A 1 19.80 -24.99 -22.10
CA MET A 1 19.21 -24.52 -23.35
C MET A 1 18.29 -23.37 -23.01
N ASP A 2 18.80 -22.19 -23.32
CA ASP A 2 18.21 -20.88 -23.10
C ASP A 2 16.92 -20.69 -23.90
N SER A 3 15.96 -19.94 -23.35
CA SER A 3 15.53 -18.68 -23.97
C SER A 3 14.35 -18.08 -23.22
N THR A 4 14.67 -17.00 -22.50
CA THR A 4 13.80 -15.91 -22.03
C THR A 4 12.96 -15.29 -23.15
N PHE A 5 11.69 -14.98 -22.87
CA PHE A 5 11.02 -13.82 -23.46
C PHE A 5 10.12 -13.14 -22.43
N VAL A 6 10.56 -11.96 -21.99
CA VAL A 6 9.82 -10.99 -21.17
C VAL A 6 9.46 -9.84 -22.10
N THR A 7 8.17 -9.65 -22.34
CA THR A 7 7.66 -8.52 -23.14
C THR A 7 7.38 -7.32 -22.22
N PHE A 8 8.11 -6.24 -22.45
CA PHE A 8 7.87 -4.92 -21.86
C PHE A 8 6.76 -4.19 -22.64
N ALA A 9 5.75 -3.70 -21.93
CA ALA A 9 4.74 -2.80 -22.49
C ALA A 9 5.04 -1.33 -22.07
N PRO A 10 4.88 -0.33 -22.97
CA PRO A 10 5.24 1.05 -22.70
C PRO A 10 4.12 1.84 -21.99
N THR A 11 4.52 2.65 -21.01
CA THR A 11 3.70 3.61 -20.28
C THR A 11 3.55 4.94 -21.02
N TYR A 12 2.31 5.38 -21.25
CA TYR A 12 1.96 6.72 -21.76
C TYR A 12 2.13 7.83 -20.71
N PRO A 13 2.49 9.08 -21.09
CA PRO A 13 2.51 10.21 -20.18
C PRO A 13 1.15 10.93 -20.09
N ARG A 14 0.73 11.25 -18.87
CA ARG A 14 -0.48 12.03 -18.54
C ARG A 14 -0.26 13.54 -18.77
N ARG A 15 -1.23 14.20 -19.43
CA ARG A 15 -1.45 15.66 -19.42
C ARG A 15 -1.87 16.17 -18.03
N PRO A 16 -1.57 17.42 -17.65
CA PRO A 16 -2.28 18.12 -16.58
C PRO A 16 -2.97 19.40 -17.11
N VAL A 17 -4.28 19.55 -16.93
CA VAL A 17 -4.95 20.86 -17.05
C VAL A 17 -6.02 21.07 -15.97
N SER A 18 -5.78 22.16 -15.23
CA SER A 18 -6.65 23.07 -14.49
C SER A 18 -7.68 22.55 -13.47
N ALA A 19 -7.49 22.97 -12.21
CA ALA A 19 -8.58 23.21 -11.28
C ALA A 19 -8.70 24.73 -11.05
N LYS A 20 -9.84 25.31 -11.45
CA LYS A 20 -10.29 26.65 -11.05
C LYS A 20 -10.78 26.56 -9.61
N CYS A 21 -10.33 27.46 -8.74
CA CYS A 21 -10.86 27.62 -7.39
C CYS A 21 -11.58 28.97 -7.30
N THR A 22 -12.91 28.89 -7.22
CA THR A 22 -13.82 29.93 -6.78
C THR A 22 -13.75 30.03 -5.24
N TYR A 23 -13.68 31.25 -4.71
CA TYR A 23 -13.85 31.53 -3.27
C TYR A 23 -15.29 31.96 -3.01
N PRO A 24 -15.90 31.53 -1.89
CA PRO A 24 -16.93 32.31 -1.22
C PRO A 24 -16.38 32.97 0.06
N LEU A 25 -16.80 34.21 0.27
CA LEU A 25 -16.72 34.94 1.54
C LEU A 25 -17.62 34.30 2.60
N SER A 26 -17.15 34.28 3.86
CA SER A 26 -18.00 34.42 5.06
C SER A 26 -17.12 34.91 6.23
N ILE A 27 -17.37 36.11 6.77
CA ILE A 27 -18.24 36.48 7.90
C ILE A 27 -17.45 36.52 9.24
N SER A 28 -17.49 37.74 9.82
CA SER A 28 -17.28 38.23 11.19
C SER A 28 -16.61 37.37 12.26
N ASP A 29 -15.78 38.03 13.08
CA ASP A 29 -16.02 38.03 14.53
C ASP A 29 -15.45 39.27 15.22
N ASN A 30 -16.27 39.82 16.12
CA ASN A 30 -16.01 40.93 17.03
C ASN A 30 -15.02 40.51 18.12
N ILE A 31 -14.01 41.35 18.44
CA ILE A 31 -13.41 41.37 19.78
C ILE A 31 -13.16 42.82 20.23
N THR A 32 -13.74 43.07 21.40
CA THR A 32 -13.76 44.18 22.35
C THR A 32 -12.43 44.87 22.66
N ALA A 33 -12.52 46.17 22.93
CA ALA A 33 -11.46 47.04 23.46
C ALA A 33 -11.12 46.75 24.93
N PRO A 34 -10.02 47.35 25.43
CA PRO A 34 -10.20 48.22 26.59
C PRO A 34 -9.43 49.56 26.52
N VAL A 35 -10.19 50.59 26.85
CA VAL A 35 -9.89 51.90 27.45
C VAL A 35 -8.47 52.13 27.96
N LYS A 36 -7.86 53.23 27.51
CA LYS A 36 -6.93 54.05 28.32
C LYS A 36 -7.25 55.53 28.17
N PHE A 37 -7.42 56.17 29.33
CA PHE A 37 -7.72 57.58 29.54
C PHE A 37 -6.60 58.49 29.02
N ALA A 38 -6.99 59.57 28.33
CA ALA A 38 -6.19 60.79 28.23
C ALA A 38 -7.14 62.00 28.36
N TYR A 39 -7.04 62.65 29.51
CA TYR A 39 -7.68 63.92 29.84
C TYR A 39 -7.40 64.99 28.75
N MET A 40 -8.43 65.55 28.15
CA MET A 40 -8.34 66.82 27.41
C MET A 40 -9.13 67.89 28.15
N ASN A 41 -8.39 68.76 28.84
CA ASN A 41 -8.89 70.02 29.38
C ASN A 41 -9.30 70.94 28.20
N ARG A 42 -10.60 71.06 27.93
CA ARG A 42 -11.15 72.11 27.06
C ARG A 42 -11.31 73.39 27.87
N ARG A 43 -10.41 74.36 27.70
CA ARG A 43 -10.68 75.76 28.07
C ARG A 43 -11.33 76.47 26.87
N PRO A 44 -12.33 77.34 27.08
CA PRO A 44 -12.93 78.14 26.01
C PRO A 44 -11.99 79.31 25.67
N ARG A 45 -11.73 79.53 24.37
CA ARG A 45 -11.07 80.74 23.87
C ARG A 45 -12.09 81.88 23.92
N SER A 46 -11.84 82.85 24.80
CA SER A 46 -12.56 84.11 24.85
C SER A 46 -12.19 85.01 23.67
N SER A 47 -13.12 85.91 23.40
CA SER A 47 -13.25 86.89 22.35
C SER A 47 -12.27 88.07 22.39
N TYR A 48 -12.26 88.79 21.26
CA TYR A 48 -11.89 90.20 21.02
C TYR A 48 -10.53 90.56 20.41
N ALA A 49 -10.67 91.32 19.32
CA ALA A 49 -10.02 92.61 19.03
C ALA A 49 -9.08 92.62 17.81
N THR A 50 -9.67 92.82 16.64
CA THR A 50 -9.01 93.51 15.52
C THR A 50 -8.71 94.96 15.93
N PRO A 51 -7.47 95.47 15.77
CA PRO A 51 -7.16 96.88 15.94
C PRO A 51 -7.58 97.72 14.71
N PRO A 52 -7.91 99.02 14.88
CA PRO A 52 -8.37 99.88 13.81
C PRO A 52 -7.22 100.29 12.88
N SER A 53 -7.46 100.16 11.57
CA SER A 53 -6.58 100.60 10.48
C SER A 53 -6.66 102.13 10.31
N ARG A 54 -5.70 102.88 10.86
CA ARG A 54 -5.38 104.23 10.39
C ARG A 54 -4.57 104.13 9.09
N LYS A 55 -5.26 104.06 7.95
CA LYS A 55 -4.66 104.34 6.64
C LYS A 55 -4.81 105.84 6.35
N VAL A 56 -3.82 106.63 6.78
CA VAL A 56 -3.48 107.85 6.03
C VAL A 56 -2.70 107.39 4.82
N ALA A 57 -3.19 107.73 3.64
CA ALA A 57 -2.58 107.38 2.36
C ALA A 57 -1.17 107.97 2.27
N PHE A 58 -0.15 107.13 2.43
CA PHE A 58 1.19 107.46 1.96
C PHE A 58 1.18 107.31 0.43
N ALA A 59 1.23 108.45 -0.26
CA ALA A 59 1.47 108.50 -1.69
C ALA A 59 2.80 107.78 -2.00
N GLN A 60 2.73 106.75 -2.84
CA GLN A 60 3.90 106.06 -3.36
C GLN A 60 4.65 107.00 -4.31
N CYS A 61 5.83 107.46 -3.91
CA CYS A 61 6.81 108.01 -4.85
C CYS A 61 7.37 106.86 -5.68
N THR A 62 6.94 106.79 -6.94
CA THR A 62 7.52 105.94 -7.97
C THR A 62 8.79 106.60 -8.50
N THR A 63 9.96 106.07 -8.14
CA THR A 63 11.19 106.34 -8.89
C THR A 63 11.27 105.33 -10.04
N SER A 64 11.08 105.79 -11.28
CA SER A 64 11.39 104.99 -12.47
C SER A 64 12.91 104.89 -12.64
N PRO A 65 13.45 103.73 -13.07
CA PRO A 65 14.87 103.58 -13.35
C PRO A 65 15.08 103.88 -14.83
N ASN A 66 15.58 105.05 -15.19
CA ASN A 66 16.39 105.25 -16.40
C ASN A 66 17.04 106.64 -16.38
N ILE A 67 18.35 106.61 -16.17
CA ILE A 67 19.26 107.76 -16.07
C ILE A 67 19.75 108.06 -17.50
N GLY A 68 19.31 109.19 -18.05
CA GLY A 68 19.77 109.74 -19.33
C GLY A 68 19.78 111.28 -19.29
N PRO A 69 20.57 111.96 -20.13
CA PRO A 69 20.77 113.40 -20.03
C PRO A 69 19.61 114.11 -20.74
N GLY A 70 18.55 114.44 -19.98
CA GLY A 70 17.42 115.18 -20.52
C GLY A 70 16.26 115.25 -19.55
N LYS A 71 16.06 116.44 -18.97
CA LYS A 71 14.90 116.85 -18.15
C LYS A 71 14.73 116.08 -16.83
N TYR A 72 15.45 116.55 -15.82
CA TYR A 72 15.08 116.27 -14.42
C TYR A 72 13.84 117.11 -14.07
N ASN A 73 12.78 116.48 -13.56
CA ASN A 73 11.75 117.22 -12.84
C ASN A 73 12.38 117.72 -11.54
N PRO A 74 12.63 119.03 -11.36
CA PRO A 74 13.11 119.50 -10.07
C PRO A 74 12.00 119.19 -9.04
N PRO A 75 12.34 118.60 -7.88
CA PRO A 75 11.37 118.51 -6.80
C PRO A 75 10.87 119.92 -6.50
N ILE A 76 9.56 120.08 -6.29
CA ILE A 76 8.96 121.33 -5.80
C ILE A 76 9.60 121.58 -4.43
N ILE A 77 10.66 122.37 -4.41
CA ILE A 77 11.33 122.84 -3.21
C ILE A 77 10.32 123.76 -2.57
N ASN A 78 9.69 123.30 -1.48
CA ASN A 78 9.11 124.21 -0.50
C ASN A 78 10.22 125.18 -0.10
N PRO A 79 10.12 126.47 -0.44
CA PRO A 79 11.21 127.40 -0.18
C PRO A 79 11.43 127.47 1.33
N THR A 80 12.67 127.25 1.71
CA THR A 80 13.31 127.72 2.94
C THR A 80 12.77 129.09 3.36
N PRO A 81 12.67 129.40 4.67
CA PRO A 81 12.07 130.64 5.15
C PRO A 81 12.89 131.83 4.66
N SER A 82 12.40 132.46 3.60
CA SER A 82 12.82 133.79 3.18
C SER A 82 12.30 134.80 4.20
N TYR A 83 13.19 135.69 4.61
CA TYR A 83 12.95 136.78 5.56
C TYR A 83 11.69 137.58 5.20
N GLU A 84 10.60 137.39 5.95
CA GLU A 84 9.47 138.32 5.94
C GLU A 84 9.67 139.33 7.07
N PHE A 85 9.87 140.59 6.69
CA PHE A 85 9.82 141.70 7.63
C PHE A 85 8.38 141.84 8.14
N SER A 86 8.18 141.65 9.45
CA SER A 86 6.91 141.95 10.11
C SER A 86 6.48 143.39 9.79
N ARG A 87 5.30 143.53 9.15
CA ARG A 87 4.63 144.80 8.89
C ARG A 87 3.87 145.33 10.12
N CYS A 88 4.26 144.93 11.33
CA CYS A 88 3.75 145.56 12.54
C CYS A 88 4.41 146.94 12.69
N GLU A 89 3.59 147.98 12.85
CA GLU A 89 4.05 149.34 13.13
C GLU A 89 5.02 149.31 14.31
N ARG A 90 6.25 149.81 14.09
CA ARG A 90 7.34 149.77 15.07
C ARG A 90 7.01 150.49 16.38
N PHE A 91 5.99 151.36 16.36
CA PHE A 91 5.40 152.01 17.51
C PHE A 91 3.89 151.95 17.31
N GLY A 92 3.21 151.01 17.96
CA GLY A 92 1.75 150.94 17.89
C GLY A 92 1.15 152.25 18.41
N SER A 93 0.33 152.89 17.59
CA SER A 93 -0.54 153.99 18.01
C SER A 93 -1.63 153.44 18.91
N GLY A 94 -1.35 153.44 20.21
CA GLY A 94 -2.29 153.01 21.25
C GLY A 94 -1.60 152.97 22.59
N ASP A 95 -2.35 153.18 23.67
CA ASP A 95 -1.94 153.35 25.07
C ASP A 95 -1.13 152.18 25.70
N PHE A 96 -0.60 151.25 24.91
CA PHE A 96 0.22 150.12 25.30
C PHE A 96 1.56 150.55 25.93
N PHE A 97 2.27 151.52 25.33
CA PHE A 97 3.51 152.06 25.93
C PHE A 97 3.23 152.89 27.19
N ALA A 98 2.10 153.61 27.24
CA ALA A 98 1.68 154.34 28.43
C ALA A 98 1.39 153.38 29.61
N LYS A 99 0.74 152.24 29.36
CA LYS A 99 0.45 151.24 30.41
C LYS A 99 1.66 150.42 30.89
N LEU A 100 2.67 150.18 30.05
CA LEU A 100 3.84 149.37 30.43
C LEU A 100 4.89 150.14 31.24
N PHE A 101 5.00 151.46 31.06
CA PHE A 101 6.11 152.23 31.63
C PHE A 101 5.71 153.39 32.55
N LEU A 102 4.47 153.90 32.51
CA LEU A 102 4.08 155.08 33.32
C LEU A 102 3.37 154.79 34.64
N PHE A 103 2.84 153.59 34.91
CA PHE A 103 2.17 153.30 36.20
C PHE A 103 2.37 151.87 36.73
N LYS A 104 3.54 151.26 36.53
CA LYS A 104 3.84 149.99 37.20
C LYS A 104 4.10 150.25 38.68
N LYS A 105 3.08 150.07 39.53
CA LYS A 105 3.25 150.07 41.01
C LYS A 105 4.32 149.05 41.38
N LEU A 106 5.46 149.50 41.88
CA LEU A 106 6.54 148.60 42.27
C LEU A 106 6.09 147.69 43.42
N THR A 107 6.24 146.37 43.22
CA THR A 107 6.02 145.38 44.28
C THR A 107 7.09 145.53 45.38
N GLU A 108 6.81 145.07 46.61
CA GLU A 108 7.79 145.17 47.71
C GLU A 108 9.13 144.51 47.36
N LYS A 109 9.10 143.36 46.66
CA LYS A 109 10.32 142.71 46.16
C LYS A 109 11.09 143.54 45.13
N ASP A 110 10.38 144.25 44.25
CA ASP A 110 11.03 145.15 43.30
C ASP A 110 11.64 146.36 44.04
N LYS A 111 10.95 146.89 45.07
CA LYS A 111 11.47 147.94 45.95
C LYS A 111 12.69 147.47 46.74
N GLU A 112 12.70 146.24 47.26
CA GLU A 112 13.85 145.61 47.92
C GLU A 112 15.01 145.43 46.94
N GLN A 113 14.78 144.91 45.74
CA GLN A 113 15.84 144.80 44.73
C GLN A 113 16.38 146.15 44.30
N ILE A 114 15.54 147.18 44.20
CA ILE A 114 15.98 148.53 43.89
C ILE A 114 16.74 149.12 45.08
N ASN A 115 16.29 148.92 46.31
CA ASN A 115 17.01 149.36 47.51
C ASN A 115 18.34 148.62 47.67
N GLU A 116 18.43 147.33 47.36
CA GLU A 116 19.68 146.58 47.29
C GLU A 116 20.59 147.10 46.17
N ARG A 117 20.03 147.44 44.99
CA ARG A 117 20.83 148.03 43.89
C ARG A 117 21.30 149.43 44.24
N ILE A 118 20.46 150.25 44.89
CA ILE A 118 20.82 151.59 45.38
C ILE A 118 21.86 151.45 46.49
N GLY A 119 21.70 150.51 47.42
CA GLY A 119 22.66 150.19 48.47
C GLY A 119 24.00 149.78 47.89
N LYS A 120 24.02 148.81 46.97
CA LYS A 120 25.23 148.39 46.24
C LYS A 120 25.83 149.52 45.41
N ASN A 121 25.03 150.38 44.79
CA ASN A 121 25.53 151.53 44.05
C ASN A 121 26.14 152.59 44.98
N LYS A 122 25.57 152.80 46.18
CA LYS A 122 26.15 153.70 47.20
C LYS A 122 27.45 153.12 47.75
N GLU A 123 27.50 151.84 48.05
CA GLU A 123 28.73 151.13 48.44
C GLU A 123 29.77 151.22 47.32
N ASP A 124 29.39 150.94 46.08
CA ASP A 124 30.26 151.08 44.92
C ASP A 124 30.71 152.55 44.74
N ALA A 125 29.86 153.55 45.06
CA ALA A 125 30.19 154.97 44.97
C ALA A 125 31.35 155.39 45.89
N ILE A 126 31.48 154.75 47.06
CA ILE A 126 32.53 155.00 48.05
C ILE A 126 33.84 154.25 47.70
N LYS A 127 33.75 153.14 46.97
CA LYS A 127 34.92 152.35 46.55
C LYS A 127 35.86 153.14 45.65
N THR A 128 37.16 152.92 45.87
CA THR A 128 38.21 153.50 45.03
C THR A 128 38.15 152.94 43.60
N LYS A 129 38.73 153.68 42.63
CA LYS A 129 38.69 153.31 41.20
C LYS A 129 39.25 151.90 40.94
N GLU A 130 40.24 151.47 41.71
CA GLU A 130 40.89 150.15 41.57
C GLU A 130 39.97 148.99 41.95
N GLU A 131 39.18 149.13 43.01
CA GLU A 131 38.26 148.10 43.48
C GLU A 131 37.12 147.86 42.48
N ARG A 132 36.60 148.91 41.86
CA ARG A 132 35.57 148.80 40.81
C ARG A 132 36.06 148.03 39.59
N ILE A 133 37.32 148.23 39.19
CA ILE A 133 37.92 147.50 38.06
C ILE A 133 38.05 146.00 38.37
N LYS A 134 38.45 145.65 39.60
CA LYS A 134 38.54 144.25 40.05
C LYS A 134 37.17 143.55 40.03
N ASP A 135 36.13 144.20 40.52
CA ASP A 135 34.77 143.61 40.56
C ASP A 135 34.20 143.37 39.16
N VAL A 136 34.41 144.30 38.22
CA VAL A 136 34.01 144.12 36.81
C VAL A 136 34.77 142.94 36.18
N GLY A 137 36.08 142.84 36.43
CA GLY A 137 36.90 141.71 36.00
C GLY A 137 36.38 140.37 36.51
N ALA A 138 36.02 140.27 37.80
CA ALA A 138 35.48 139.06 38.41
C ALA A 138 34.12 138.64 37.81
N ARG A 139 33.23 139.61 37.54
CA ARG A 139 31.93 139.34 36.88
C ARG A 139 32.11 138.84 35.45
N ALA A 140 33.04 139.42 34.69
CA ALA A 140 33.37 138.98 33.34
C ALA A 140 33.92 137.54 33.33
N ALA A 141 34.81 137.21 34.27
CA ALA A 141 35.36 135.87 34.44
C ALA A 141 34.27 134.82 34.73
N LYS A 142 33.36 135.10 35.67
CA LYS A 142 32.23 134.20 35.98
C LYS A 142 31.32 133.96 34.77
N ARG A 143 31.04 134.99 33.97
CA ARG A 143 30.24 134.83 32.74
C ARG A 143 30.94 133.93 31.73
N LYS A 144 32.25 134.09 31.54
CA LYS A 144 33.07 133.28 30.62
C LYS A 144 33.11 131.81 31.03
N ILE A 145 33.19 131.52 32.33
CA ILE A 145 33.12 130.14 32.84
C ILE A 145 31.74 129.53 32.56
N ARG A 146 30.66 130.28 32.82
CA ARG A 146 29.30 129.79 32.60
C ARG A 146 29.03 129.44 31.13
N THR A 147 29.47 130.30 30.20
CA THR A 147 29.31 130.03 28.76
C THR A 147 30.11 128.80 28.32
N GLN A 148 31.32 128.59 28.84
CA GLN A 148 32.11 127.38 28.57
C GLN A 148 31.43 126.11 29.06
N VAL A 149 30.85 126.12 30.27
CA VAL A 149 30.12 124.97 30.82
C VAL A 149 28.90 124.65 29.97
N THR A 150 28.10 125.66 29.57
CA THR A 150 26.94 125.45 28.71
C THR A 150 27.32 124.90 27.33
N GLN A 151 28.42 125.38 26.74
CA GLN A 151 28.91 124.85 25.46
C GLN A 151 29.36 123.39 25.57
N ARG A 152 30.05 123.01 26.66
CA ARG A 152 30.44 121.61 26.89
C ARG A 152 29.21 120.70 27.06
N ALA A 153 28.24 121.11 27.86
CA ALA A 153 27.00 120.34 28.07
C ALA A 153 26.19 120.15 26.77
N LYS A 154 26.14 121.16 25.90
CA LYS A 154 25.49 121.05 24.59
C LYS A 154 26.20 120.02 23.70
N LYS A 155 27.55 120.06 23.64
CA LYS A 155 28.34 119.10 22.86
C LYS A 155 28.15 117.66 23.35
N THR A 156 28.13 117.42 24.66
CA THR A 156 27.93 116.06 25.21
C THR A 156 26.54 115.51 24.87
N LEU A 157 25.48 116.33 24.94
CA LEU A 157 24.13 115.92 24.56
C LEU A 157 24.01 115.59 23.06
N GLU A 158 24.70 116.34 22.20
CA GLU A 158 24.73 116.06 20.76
C GLU A 158 25.42 114.72 20.46
N ILE A 159 26.52 114.41 21.14
CA ILE A 159 27.22 113.13 21.01
C ILE A 159 26.34 111.97 21.49
N GLU A 160 25.67 112.11 22.62
CA GLU A 160 24.80 111.06 23.16
C GLU A 160 23.61 110.76 22.22
N LYS A 161 23.01 111.81 21.63
CA LYS A 161 21.95 111.65 20.61
C LYS A 161 22.46 110.90 19.38
N LYS A 162 23.66 111.22 18.88
CA LYS A 162 24.26 110.52 17.73
C LYS A 162 24.49 109.03 18.04
N ASN A 163 25.01 108.73 19.22
CA ASN A 163 25.27 107.34 19.64
C ASN A 163 23.99 106.50 19.77
N LYS A 164 22.90 107.08 20.29
CA LYS A 164 21.59 106.39 20.36
C LYS A 164 21.07 106.05 18.97
N ILE A 165 21.18 106.98 18.02
CA ILE A 165 20.75 106.77 16.64
C ILE A 165 21.60 105.68 15.97
N SER A 166 22.92 105.70 16.11
CA SER A 166 23.79 104.69 15.51
C SER A 166 23.53 103.27 16.04
N MET A 167 23.25 103.14 17.34
CA MET A 167 22.88 101.85 17.95
C MET A 167 21.58 101.29 17.36
N GLN A 168 20.55 102.13 17.23
CA GLN A 168 19.28 101.71 16.63
C GLN A 168 19.42 101.28 15.17
N ILE A 169 20.29 101.95 14.39
CA ILE A 169 20.58 101.56 13.01
C ILE A 169 21.27 100.20 12.97
N LYS A 170 22.26 99.96 13.84
CA LYS A 170 23.00 98.70 13.91
C LYS A 170 22.08 97.51 14.22
N GLU A 171 21.17 97.65 15.18
CA GLU A 171 20.19 96.60 15.51
C GLU A 171 19.23 96.31 14.36
N LYS A 172 18.80 97.34 13.61
CA LYS A 172 17.92 97.16 12.45
C LYS A 172 18.62 96.40 11.33
N LEU A 173 19.89 96.71 11.07
CA LEU A 173 20.71 96.00 10.07
C LEU A 173 20.90 94.52 10.43
N GLN A 174 21.21 94.21 11.69
CA GLN A 174 21.34 92.82 12.14
C GLN A 174 20.04 92.03 11.99
N LYS A 175 18.89 92.62 12.36
CA LYS A 175 17.58 91.97 12.18
C LYS A 175 17.25 91.77 10.70
N TYR A 176 17.69 92.67 9.83
CA TYR A 176 17.50 92.55 8.38
C TYR A 176 18.36 91.44 7.77
N GLU A 177 19.65 91.37 8.12
CA GLU A 177 20.55 90.29 7.69
C GLU A 177 20.04 88.90 8.12
N TYR A 178 19.55 88.79 9.34
CA TYR A 178 18.94 87.56 9.83
C TYR A 178 17.71 87.16 9.00
N ARG A 179 16.83 88.11 8.66
CA ARG A 179 15.65 87.87 7.83
C ARG A 179 16.01 87.46 6.40
N MET A 180 17.10 87.99 5.86
CA MET A 180 17.59 87.61 4.53
C MET A 180 18.17 86.20 4.49
N ARG A 181 18.77 85.70 5.58
CA ARG A 181 19.34 84.34 5.67
C ARG A 181 18.35 83.25 6.10
N LEU A 182 17.19 83.61 6.63
CA LEU A 182 16.11 82.66 6.98
C LEU A 182 15.72 81.68 5.84
N PRO A 183 15.53 82.10 4.58
CA PRO A 183 15.20 81.17 3.50
C PRO A 183 16.30 80.13 3.24
N GLU A 184 17.57 80.50 3.35
CA GLU A 184 18.70 79.57 3.18
C GLU A 184 18.75 78.52 4.32
N LEU A 185 18.48 78.94 5.55
CA LEU A 185 18.38 78.00 6.68
C LEU A 185 17.17 77.05 6.54
N ALA A 186 16.07 77.53 5.96
CA ALA A 186 14.89 76.72 5.71
C ALA A 186 15.16 75.63 4.65
N THR A 187 15.88 75.94 3.56
CA THR A 187 16.24 74.96 2.53
C THR A 187 17.21 73.90 3.07
N ILE A 188 18.17 74.30 3.91
CA ILE A 188 19.07 73.37 4.61
C ILE A 188 18.26 72.45 5.54
N LYS A 189 17.32 72.98 6.32
CA LYS A 189 16.48 72.16 7.19
C LYS A 189 15.63 71.16 6.41
N ILE A 190 15.01 71.59 5.31
CA ILE A 190 14.19 70.72 4.46
C ILE A 190 15.04 69.59 3.86
N SER A 191 16.25 69.90 3.36
CA SER A 191 17.15 68.90 2.79
C SER A 191 17.64 67.86 3.82
N TRP A 192 17.89 68.26 5.07
CA TRP A 192 18.20 67.30 6.14
C TRP A 192 17.01 66.38 6.47
N ILE A 193 15.79 66.93 6.50
CA ILE A 193 14.57 66.15 6.75
C ILE A 193 14.32 65.15 5.62
N THR A 194 14.50 65.55 4.35
CA THR A 194 14.32 64.65 3.22
C THR A 194 15.39 63.57 3.18
N LEU A 195 16.63 63.87 3.53
CA LEU A 195 17.69 62.86 3.64
C LEU A 195 17.37 61.83 4.73
N ALA A 196 16.95 62.29 5.91
CA ALA A 196 16.55 61.41 7.01
C ALA A 196 15.32 60.54 6.67
N SER A 197 14.36 61.07 5.92
CA SER A 197 13.17 60.32 5.51
C SER A 197 13.51 59.24 4.48
N ILE A 198 14.43 59.50 3.55
CA ILE A 198 14.91 58.49 2.58
C ILE A 198 15.64 57.35 3.31
N ILE A 199 16.53 57.66 4.24
CA ILE A 199 17.27 56.66 5.02
C ILE A 199 16.31 55.79 5.85
N THR A 200 15.34 56.40 6.53
CA THR A 200 14.35 55.66 7.33
C THR A 200 13.45 54.78 6.47
N LEU A 201 13.03 55.26 5.29
CA LEU A 201 12.27 54.46 4.32
C LEU A 201 13.08 53.24 3.85
N ALA A 202 14.35 53.42 3.49
CA ALA A 202 15.23 52.35 3.03
C ALA A 202 15.43 51.27 4.12
N LEU A 203 15.68 51.68 5.36
CA LEU A 203 15.80 50.79 6.51
C LEU A 203 14.48 50.04 6.79
N GLY A 204 13.35 50.75 6.71
CA GLY A 204 12.01 50.16 6.86
C GLY A 204 11.71 49.09 5.82
N CYS A 205 12.05 49.35 4.55
CA CYS A 205 11.95 48.38 3.46
C CYS A 205 12.84 47.15 3.71
N LYS A 206 14.11 47.34 4.10
CA LYS A 206 15.04 46.24 4.41
C LYS A 206 14.50 45.35 5.54
N LEU A 207 13.97 45.96 6.61
CA LEU A 207 13.35 45.24 7.73
C LEU A 207 12.10 44.46 7.32
N LYS A 208 11.21 45.04 6.50
CA LYS A 208 10.02 44.35 5.98
C LYS A 208 10.41 43.14 5.12
N ILE A 209 11.39 43.28 4.23
CA ILE A 209 11.91 42.17 3.42
C ILE A 209 12.49 41.06 4.32
N TYR A 210 13.27 41.42 5.33
CA TYR A 210 13.85 40.46 6.28
C TYR A 210 12.76 39.69 7.05
N LYS A 211 11.75 40.40 7.60
CA LYS A 211 10.61 39.77 8.27
C LYS A 211 9.84 38.82 7.35
N ARG A 212 9.59 39.22 6.09
CA ARG A 212 8.93 38.37 5.08
C ARG A 212 9.72 37.08 4.84
N LYS A 213 11.05 37.16 4.71
CA LYS A 213 11.92 35.98 4.56
C LYS A 213 11.83 35.03 5.76
N ILE A 214 11.77 35.54 7.00
CA ILE A 214 11.61 34.72 8.21
C ILE A 214 10.27 33.99 8.21
N VAL A 215 9.17 34.69 7.89
CA VAL A 215 7.83 34.08 7.84
C VAL A 215 7.78 32.95 6.81
N ILE A 216 8.34 33.17 5.61
CA ILE A 216 8.42 32.13 4.57
C ILE A 216 9.22 30.91 5.07
N LYS A 217 10.35 31.12 5.76
CA LYS A 217 11.14 30.01 6.34
C LYS A 217 10.34 29.23 7.39
N ARG A 218 9.61 29.91 8.27
CA ARG A 218 8.76 29.27 9.30
C ARG A 218 7.62 28.47 8.66
N ALA A 219 6.92 29.05 7.69
CA ALA A 219 5.85 28.39 6.96
C ALA A 219 6.37 27.13 6.22
N ARG A 220 7.55 27.21 5.60
CA ARG A 220 8.18 26.05 4.94
C ARG A 220 8.51 24.94 5.94
N LYS A 221 9.05 25.26 7.11
CA LYS A 221 9.29 24.28 8.19
C LYS A 221 7.98 23.60 8.63
N LEU A 222 6.92 24.38 8.84
CA LEU A 222 5.61 23.88 9.25
C LEU A 222 5.03 22.93 8.19
N LEU A 223 5.11 23.28 6.91
CA LEU A 223 4.67 22.43 5.79
C LEU A 223 5.43 21.11 5.71
N VAL A 224 6.76 21.13 5.91
CA VAL A 224 7.58 19.91 5.93
C VAL A 224 7.16 19.01 7.10
N TRP A 225 6.94 19.60 8.29
CA TRP A 225 6.47 18.87 9.45
C TRP A 225 5.09 18.24 9.20
N PHE A 226 4.14 19.01 8.67
CA PHE A 226 2.79 18.55 8.34
C PHE A 226 2.81 17.40 7.31
N ARG A 227 3.65 17.51 6.27
CA ARG A 227 3.88 16.42 5.29
C ARG A 227 4.40 15.15 5.96
N THR A 228 5.28 15.28 6.94
CA THR A 228 5.85 14.12 7.65
C THR A 228 4.77 13.43 8.50
N VAL A 229 3.97 14.21 9.24
CA VAL A 229 2.85 13.71 10.03
C VAL A 229 1.81 13.01 9.14
N SER A 230 1.44 13.60 7.99
CA SER A 230 0.47 12.99 7.08
C SER A 230 0.97 11.67 6.48
N MET A 231 2.27 11.57 6.15
CA MET A 231 2.87 10.29 5.73
C MET A 231 2.82 9.24 6.85
N CYS A 232 3.10 9.61 8.10
CA CYS A 232 3.02 8.70 9.24
C CYS A 232 1.59 8.18 9.45
N ILE A 233 0.59 9.07 9.40
CA ILE A 233 -0.83 8.68 9.49
C ILE A 233 -1.19 7.71 8.34
N GLY A 234 -0.78 8.00 7.11
CA GLY A 234 -1.00 7.12 5.96
C GLY A 234 -0.35 5.75 6.12
N LYS A 235 0.87 5.68 6.66
CA LYS A 235 1.56 4.41 7.00
C LYS A 235 0.79 3.63 8.06
N PHE A 236 0.30 4.28 9.11
CA PHE A 236 -0.50 3.65 10.16
C PHE A 236 -1.81 3.06 9.62
N ILE A 237 -2.52 3.80 8.76
CA ILE A 237 -3.75 3.30 8.11
C ILE A 237 -3.44 2.04 7.28
N ARG A 238 -2.39 2.07 6.45
CA ARG A 238 -1.96 0.90 5.67
C ARG A 238 -1.59 -0.28 6.56
N LEU A 239 -0.87 -0.04 7.65
CA LEU A 239 -0.50 -1.07 8.63
C LEU A 239 -1.75 -1.71 9.25
N LYS A 240 -2.74 -0.92 9.65
CA LYS A 240 -4.01 -1.39 10.22
C LYS A 240 -4.77 -2.30 9.24
N VAL A 241 -4.83 -1.93 7.95
CA VAL A 241 -5.42 -2.75 6.89
C VAL A 241 -4.65 -4.07 6.74
N LYS A 242 -3.32 -4.02 6.69
CA LYS A 242 -2.46 -5.21 6.57
C LYS A 242 -2.64 -6.18 7.76
N ILE A 243 -2.73 -5.65 8.99
CA ILE A 243 -2.99 -6.46 10.20
C ILE A 243 -4.38 -7.11 10.14
N LYS A 244 -5.43 -6.38 9.72
CA LYS A 244 -6.77 -6.96 9.53
C LYS A 244 -6.76 -8.09 8.52
N TYR A 245 -6.08 -7.90 7.38
CA TYR A 245 -5.91 -8.93 6.35
C TYR A 245 -5.21 -10.18 6.90
N PHE A 246 -4.08 -10.03 7.60
CA PHE A 246 -3.38 -11.17 8.19
C PHE A 246 -4.20 -11.91 9.24
N LYS A 247 -4.96 -11.21 10.08
CA LYS A 247 -5.89 -11.86 11.02
C LYS A 247 -6.95 -12.68 10.28
N GLY A 248 -7.57 -12.12 9.24
CA GLY A 248 -8.52 -12.82 8.39
C GLY A 248 -7.91 -14.06 7.73
N MET A 249 -6.73 -13.92 7.11
CA MET A 249 -6.01 -15.04 6.49
C MET A 249 -5.60 -16.10 7.51
N ARG A 250 -5.24 -15.75 8.74
CA ARG A 250 -4.93 -16.73 9.79
C ARG A 250 -6.16 -17.55 10.17
N ILE A 251 -7.31 -16.91 10.32
CA ILE A 251 -8.59 -17.58 10.60
C ILE A 251 -8.93 -18.52 9.43
N ILE A 252 -8.95 -18.01 8.20
CA ILE A 252 -9.22 -18.81 6.99
C ILE A 252 -8.25 -19.98 6.94
N ARG A 253 -6.95 -19.76 7.12
CA ARG A 253 -5.93 -20.82 7.08
C ARG A 253 -6.20 -21.89 8.13
N ILE A 254 -6.55 -21.54 9.37
CA ILE A 254 -6.86 -22.51 10.45
C ILE A 254 -8.09 -23.35 10.09
N TYR A 255 -9.18 -22.71 9.64
CA TYR A 255 -10.40 -23.41 9.26
C TYR A 255 -10.19 -24.29 8.01
N LEU A 256 -9.54 -23.75 6.98
CA LEU A 256 -9.26 -24.46 5.73
C LEU A 256 -8.25 -25.61 5.94
N LEU A 257 -7.29 -25.48 6.86
CA LEU A 257 -6.29 -26.52 7.15
C LEU A 257 -6.95 -27.85 7.51
N LYS A 258 -8.06 -27.80 8.27
CA LYS A 258 -8.81 -28.99 8.68
C LYS A 258 -9.39 -29.71 7.45
N TYR A 259 -10.03 -28.95 6.56
CA TYR A 259 -10.59 -29.49 5.32
C TYR A 259 -9.52 -29.98 4.34
N VAL A 260 -8.43 -29.25 4.19
CA VAL A 260 -7.29 -29.64 3.34
C VAL A 260 -6.63 -30.92 3.87
N LYS A 261 -6.43 -31.04 5.19
CA LYS A 261 -5.94 -32.28 5.82
C LYS A 261 -6.90 -33.45 5.61
N LEU A 262 -8.21 -33.22 5.76
CA LEU A 262 -9.23 -34.24 5.50
C LEU A 262 -9.18 -34.69 4.03
N TRP A 263 -9.14 -33.75 3.10
CA TRP A 263 -9.06 -34.00 1.66
C TRP A 263 -7.80 -34.78 1.29
N LEU A 264 -6.63 -34.41 1.82
CA LEU A 264 -5.37 -35.14 1.66
C LEU A 264 -5.47 -36.57 2.19
N LYS A 265 -6.04 -36.77 3.39
CA LYS A 265 -6.27 -38.11 3.95
C LYS A 265 -7.17 -38.96 3.05
N THR A 266 -8.28 -38.40 2.57
CA THR A 266 -9.23 -39.09 1.70
C THR A 266 -8.59 -39.45 0.36
N ARG A 267 -7.85 -38.52 -0.25
CA ARG A 267 -7.13 -38.74 -1.51
C ARG A 267 -6.06 -39.83 -1.36
N ARG A 268 -5.29 -39.81 -0.28
CA ARG A 268 -4.30 -40.86 0.04
C ARG A 268 -4.96 -42.23 0.20
N LYS A 269 -6.09 -42.31 0.91
CA LYS A 269 -6.85 -43.56 1.08
C LYS A 269 -7.41 -44.09 -0.24
N ARG A 270 -7.88 -43.21 -1.13
CA ARG A 270 -8.37 -43.58 -2.47
C ARG A 270 -7.22 -44.12 -3.33
N ASN A 271 -6.11 -43.41 -3.41
CA ASN A 271 -4.95 -43.83 -4.20
C ASN A 271 -4.37 -45.17 -3.70
N ARG A 272 -4.28 -45.37 -2.38
CA ARG A 272 -3.83 -46.65 -1.81
C ARG A 272 -4.72 -47.81 -2.24
N ARG A 273 -6.05 -47.63 -2.25
CA ARG A 273 -7.00 -48.64 -2.75
C ARG A 273 -6.82 -48.94 -4.23
N VAL A 274 -6.62 -47.92 -5.05
CA VAL A 274 -6.39 -48.10 -6.50
C VAL A 274 -5.13 -48.92 -6.75
N VAL A 275 -4.03 -48.61 -6.06
CA VAL A 275 -2.76 -49.35 -6.17
C VAL A 275 -2.92 -50.79 -5.69
N ALA A 276 -3.54 -51.01 -4.53
CA ALA A 276 -3.79 -52.36 -4.01
C ALA A 276 -4.62 -53.20 -4.99
N ASN A 277 -5.72 -52.65 -5.51
CA ASN A 277 -6.56 -53.35 -6.49
C ASN A 277 -5.81 -53.66 -7.80
N ALA A 278 -4.91 -52.78 -8.25
CA ALA A 278 -4.11 -53.03 -9.44
C ALA A 278 -3.13 -54.19 -9.22
N LEU A 279 -2.45 -54.21 -8.08
CA LEU A 279 -1.57 -55.32 -7.68
C LEU A 279 -2.35 -56.63 -7.55
N GLU A 280 -3.48 -56.62 -6.83
CA GLU A 280 -4.35 -57.80 -6.68
C GLU A 280 -4.86 -58.31 -8.03
N ARG A 281 -5.28 -57.43 -8.95
CA ARG A 281 -5.69 -57.82 -10.31
C ARG A 281 -4.55 -58.46 -11.10
N SER A 282 -3.34 -57.91 -11.00
CA SER A 282 -2.17 -58.47 -11.70
C SER A 282 -1.80 -59.86 -11.18
N LEU A 283 -1.84 -60.05 -9.85
CA LEU A 283 -1.56 -61.34 -9.21
C LEU A 283 -2.65 -62.36 -9.49
N THR A 284 -3.92 -61.98 -9.34
CA THR A 284 -5.07 -62.86 -9.60
C THR A 284 -5.15 -63.29 -11.07
N LYS A 285 -4.88 -62.38 -12.02
CA LYS A 285 -4.83 -62.73 -13.45
C LYS A 285 -3.76 -63.80 -13.73
N CYS A 286 -2.54 -63.61 -13.23
CA CYS A 286 -1.44 -64.57 -13.41
C CYS A 286 -1.74 -65.94 -12.76
N VAL A 287 -2.35 -65.95 -11.57
CA VAL A 287 -2.74 -67.20 -10.90
C VAL A 287 -3.88 -67.90 -11.64
N LEU A 288 -4.88 -67.15 -12.11
CA LEU A 288 -6.02 -67.70 -12.82
C LEU A 288 -5.61 -68.30 -14.18
N GLU A 289 -4.73 -67.63 -14.93
CA GLU A 289 -4.18 -68.16 -16.18
C GLU A 289 -3.43 -69.48 -15.96
N LYS A 290 -2.58 -69.56 -14.91
CA LYS A 290 -1.90 -70.80 -14.53
C LYS A 290 -2.86 -71.90 -14.11
N LEU A 291 -3.93 -71.55 -13.40
CA LEU A 291 -4.96 -72.51 -12.98
C LEU A 291 -5.71 -73.06 -14.20
N ILE A 292 -6.12 -72.20 -15.13
CA ILE A 292 -6.80 -72.57 -16.37
C ILE A 292 -5.89 -73.47 -17.22
N ALA A 293 -4.61 -73.13 -17.36
CA ALA A 293 -3.64 -73.95 -18.10
C ALA A 293 -3.46 -75.35 -17.48
N LYS A 294 -3.31 -75.43 -16.15
CA LYS A 294 -3.23 -76.72 -15.43
C LYS A 294 -4.51 -77.53 -15.59
N TRP A 295 -5.67 -76.89 -15.49
CA TRP A 295 -6.96 -77.55 -15.65
C TRP A 295 -7.12 -78.11 -17.07
N LYS A 296 -6.83 -77.30 -18.09
CA LYS A 296 -6.87 -77.71 -19.50
C LYS A 296 -5.96 -78.92 -19.75
N SER A 297 -4.70 -78.86 -19.31
CA SER A 297 -3.75 -79.97 -19.44
C SER A 297 -4.23 -81.26 -18.76
N ARG A 298 -4.82 -81.15 -17.56
CA ARG A 298 -5.40 -82.30 -16.86
C ARG A 298 -6.60 -82.89 -17.61
N MET A 299 -7.47 -82.04 -18.14
CA MET A 299 -8.62 -82.48 -18.94
C MET A 299 -8.17 -83.19 -20.23
N GLU A 300 -7.18 -82.65 -20.94
CA GLU A 300 -6.60 -83.29 -22.12
C GLU A 300 -5.97 -84.66 -21.79
N CYS A 301 -5.25 -84.75 -20.67
CA CYS A 301 -4.70 -86.02 -20.19
C CYS A 301 -5.80 -87.05 -19.91
N ILE A 302 -6.86 -86.64 -19.20
CA ILE A 302 -8.03 -87.49 -18.93
C ILE A 302 -8.67 -87.96 -20.25
N GLN A 303 -8.88 -87.06 -21.21
CA GLN A 303 -9.44 -87.40 -22.52
C GLN A 303 -8.57 -88.40 -23.29
N ARG A 304 -7.24 -88.21 -23.31
CA ARG A 304 -6.31 -89.15 -23.95
C ARG A 304 -6.38 -90.53 -23.28
N LEU A 305 -6.37 -90.58 -21.95
CA LEU A 305 -6.51 -91.82 -21.20
C LEU A 305 -7.83 -92.52 -21.48
N PHE A 306 -8.95 -91.78 -21.58
CA PHE A 306 -10.24 -92.36 -21.95
C PHE A 306 -10.23 -92.96 -23.35
N ARG A 307 -9.67 -92.26 -24.35
CA ARG A 307 -9.57 -92.78 -25.72
C ARG A 307 -8.81 -94.11 -25.76
N VAL A 308 -7.65 -94.14 -25.11
CA VAL A 308 -6.80 -95.34 -25.01
C VAL A 308 -7.52 -96.47 -24.25
N ALA A 309 -8.16 -96.15 -23.12
CA ALA A 309 -8.90 -97.14 -22.33
C ALA A 309 -10.10 -97.73 -23.07
N ILE A 310 -10.83 -96.92 -23.85
CA ILE A 310 -11.94 -97.38 -24.69
C ILE A 310 -11.41 -98.33 -25.76
N PHE A 311 -10.32 -97.97 -26.44
CA PHE A 311 -9.70 -98.82 -27.47
C PHE A 311 -9.25 -100.17 -26.90
N PHE A 312 -8.48 -100.18 -25.80
CA PHE A 312 -8.06 -101.43 -25.14
C PHE A 312 -9.25 -102.27 -24.66
N ARG A 313 -10.29 -101.62 -24.13
CA ARG A 313 -11.50 -102.32 -23.70
C ARG A 313 -12.18 -103.02 -24.87
N LEU A 314 -12.35 -102.35 -26.01
CA LEU A 314 -12.96 -102.94 -27.20
C LEU A 314 -12.14 -104.12 -27.70
N SER A 315 -10.82 -103.92 -27.88
CA SER A 315 -9.89 -104.95 -28.34
C SER A 315 -9.87 -106.19 -27.42
N LEU A 316 -9.92 -106.00 -26.09
CA LEU A 316 -10.00 -107.11 -25.14
C LEU A 316 -11.28 -107.93 -25.32
N TYR A 317 -12.45 -107.27 -25.43
CA TYR A 317 -13.71 -107.97 -25.60
C TYR A 317 -13.80 -108.71 -26.93
N GLU A 318 -13.31 -108.11 -28.03
CA GLU A 318 -13.22 -108.77 -29.34
C GLU A 318 -12.33 -110.01 -29.28
N SER A 319 -11.16 -109.90 -28.64
CA SER A 319 -10.21 -111.01 -28.49
C SER A 319 -10.78 -112.15 -27.64
N LEU A 320 -11.44 -111.82 -26.53
CA LEU A 320 -12.10 -112.81 -25.67
C LEU A 320 -13.31 -113.46 -26.35
N LEU A 321 -14.06 -112.71 -27.14
CA LEU A 321 -15.18 -113.24 -27.93
C LEU A 321 -14.69 -114.21 -29.00
N SER A 322 -13.57 -113.90 -29.67
CA SER A 322 -12.92 -114.83 -30.61
C SER A 322 -12.49 -116.12 -29.91
N LYS A 323 -11.87 -116.04 -28.73
CA LYS A 323 -11.53 -117.23 -27.91
C LYS A 323 -12.76 -118.03 -27.50
N TRP A 324 -13.83 -117.35 -27.07
CA TRP A 324 -15.10 -118.00 -26.74
C TRP A 324 -15.67 -118.78 -27.92
N ASN A 325 -15.69 -118.19 -29.11
CA ASN A 325 -16.23 -118.85 -30.30
C ASN A 325 -15.37 -120.05 -30.73
N LYS A 326 -14.04 -119.99 -30.54
CA LYS A 326 -13.16 -121.15 -30.75
C LYS A 326 -13.46 -122.29 -29.77
N ALA A 327 -13.58 -121.99 -28.48
CA ALA A 327 -13.93 -122.98 -27.46
C ALA A 327 -15.32 -123.58 -27.71
N GLU A 328 -16.30 -122.76 -28.09
CA GLU A 328 -17.64 -123.22 -28.46
C GLU A 328 -17.60 -124.19 -29.65
N PHE A 329 -16.80 -123.87 -30.68
CA PHE A 329 -16.59 -124.75 -31.83
C PHE A 329 -15.98 -126.10 -31.42
N GLU A 330 -14.97 -126.11 -30.55
CA GLU A 330 -14.32 -127.33 -30.04
C GLU A 330 -15.28 -128.21 -29.21
N ILE A 331 -16.13 -127.62 -28.38
CA ILE A 331 -17.17 -128.35 -27.62
C ILE A 331 -18.15 -129.04 -28.58
N PHE A 332 -18.62 -128.31 -29.61
CA PHE A 332 -19.56 -128.86 -30.59
C PHE A 332 -18.93 -129.88 -31.53
N GLU A 333 -17.62 -129.83 -31.74
CA GLU A 333 -16.85 -130.85 -32.46
C GLU A 333 -16.80 -132.18 -31.73
N LYS A 334 -16.64 -132.15 -30.41
CA LYS A 334 -16.51 -133.34 -29.57
C LYS A 334 -17.87 -133.99 -29.20
N SER A 335 -19.00 -133.37 -29.54
CA SER A 335 -20.34 -133.86 -29.18
C SER A 335 -20.81 -135.04 -30.07
N PRO A 336 -21.22 -136.20 -29.51
CA PRO A 336 -21.61 -137.39 -30.29
C PRO A 336 -23.00 -137.29 -30.97
N ASN A 337 -23.73 -136.18 -30.84
CA ASN A 337 -25.09 -136.03 -31.37
C ASN A 337 -25.13 -135.71 -32.88
N LYS A 338 -25.66 -136.64 -33.70
CA LYS A 338 -25.79 -136.53 -35.18
C LYS A 338 -26.58 -135.29 -35.66
N THR A 339 -27.50 -134.76 -34.86
CA THR A 339 -28.30 -133.55 -35.18
C THR A 339 -27.48 -132.26 -35.22
N HIS A 340 -26.40 -132.15 -34.43
CA HIS A 340 -25.51 -130.98 -34.46
C HIS A 340 -24.60 -130.97 -35.68
N ARG A 341 -24.26 -132.15 -36.23
CA ARG A 341 -23.42 -132.30 -37.42
C ARG A 341 -24.09 -131.80 -38.71
N ARG A 342 -25.43 -131.73 -38.77
CA ARG A 342 -26.17 -131.22 -39.93
C ARG A 342 -26.25 -129.68 -39.99
N ARG A 343 -26.26 -129.00 -38.82
CA ARG A 343 -26.18 -127.51 -38.75
C ARG A 343 -24.80 -126.98 -39.16
N ARG A 344 -23.74 -127.80 -39.06
CA ARG A 344 -22.38 -127.50 -39.53
C ARG A 344 -22.31 -127.17 -41.03
N ALA A 345 -23.10 -127.85 -41.88
CA ALA A 345 -22.99 -127.70 -43.33
C ALA A 345 -23.65 -126.41 -43.87
N ILE A 346 -24.70 -125.91 -43.21
CA ILE A 346 -25.43 -124.71 -43.66
C ILE A 346 -24.69 -123.42 -43.27
N SER A 347 -23.88 -123.46 -42.21
CA SER A 347 -23.16 -122.29 -41.71
C SER A 347 -21.84 -122.01 -42.45
N LEU A 348 -21.17 -123.01 -43.02
CA LEU A 348 -19.84 -122.82 -43.62
C LEU A 348 -19.88 -122.18 -45.02
N SER A 349 -20.98 -122.33 -45.78
CA SER A 349 -21.09 -121.77 -47.13
C SER A 349 -21.33 -120.25 -47.17
N ASN A 350 -21.73 -119.63 -46.05
CA ASN A 350 -22.07 -118.20 -45.99
C ASN A 350 -20.97 -117.32 -45.36
N ILE A 351 -19.82 -117.88 -44.97
CA ILE A 351 -18.78 -117.16 -44.18
C ILE A 351 -17.72 -116.45 -45.06
N GLN A 352 -17.86 -116.43 -46.39
CA GLN A 352 -16.88 -115.77 -47.27
C GLN A 352 -17.06 -114.26 -47.45
N GLN A 353 -18.08 -113.63 -46.86
CA GLN A 353 -18.22 -112.17 -46.93
C GLN A 353 -18.01 -111.50 -45.58
N ASN A 354 -16.91 -110.75 -45.54
CA ASN A 354 -16.48 -109.80 -44.54
C ASN A 354 -17.61 -109.14 -43.72
N ARG A 355 -17.39 -109.18 -42.38
CA ARG A 355 -18.10 -108.51 -41.27
C ARG A 355 -19.16 -109.37 -40.59
N SER A 356 -18.97 -109.47 -39.27
CA SER A 356 -19.71 -110.21 -38.24
C SER A 356 -19.19 -111.64 -37.99
N ILE A 357 -18.62 -111.80 -36.80
CA ILE A 357 -18.29 -113.09 -36.20
C ILE A 357 -19.63 -113.72 -35.74
N GLU A 358 -20.49 -114.06 -36.69
CA GLU A 358 -21.67 -114.91 -36.48
C GLU A 358 -21.30 -116.36 -36.81
N GLY A 359 -20.18 -116.80 -36.24
CA GLY A 359 -19.65 -118.13 -36.46
C GLY A 359 -20.27 -119.15 -35.51
N CYS A 360 -21.41 -119.73 -35.90
CA CYS A 360 -21.83 -121.08 -35.52
C CYS A 360 -22.30 -121.30 -34.05
N THR A 361 -23.23 -120.51 -33.48
CA THR A 361 -23.44 -120.55 -32.01
C THR A 361 -24.90 -120.60 -31.56
N SER A 362 -25.20 -121.51 -30.63
CA SER A 362 -26.49 -121.61 -29.94
C SER A 362 -26.79 -120.43 -29.01
N ILE A 363 -25.78 -119.60 -28.69
CA ILE A 363 -25.86 -118.48 -27.75
C ILE A 363 -25.64 -117.14 -28.51
N PRO A 364 -26.50 -116.12 -28.32
CA PRO A 364 -26.30 -114.78 -28.91
C PRO A 364 -25.06 -114.04 -28.38
N THR A 365 -24.45 -113.20 -29.21
CA THR A 365 -23.25 -112.39 -28.89
C THR A 365 -23.41 -111.51 -27.65
N GLU A 366 -24.58 -110.91 -27.46
CA GLU A 366 -24.92 -110.05 -26.34
C GLU A 366 -24.90 -110.82 -25.00
N ILE A 367 -25.28 -112.10 -25.05
CA ILE A 367 -25.27 -113.01 -23.91
C ILE A 367 -23.83 -113.46 -23.62
N LYS A 368 -23.03 -113.79 -24.64
CA LYS A 368 -21.60 -114.10 -24.45
C LYS A 368 -20.85 -112.95 -23.77
N ILE A 369 -21.07 -111.74 -24.28
CA ILE A 369 -20.50 -110.51 -23.72
C ILE A 369 -20.99 -110.28 -22.29
N TYR A 370 -22.22 -110.67 -21.94
CA TYR A 370 -22.73 -110.59 -20.57
C TYR A 370 -21.91 -111.43 -19.59
N TYR A 371 -21.75 -112.72 -19.88
CA TYR A 371 -21.03 -113.65 -19.01
C TYR A 371 -19.54 -113.30 -18.91
N LEU A 372 -18.92 -112.92 -20.04
CA LEU A 372 -17.56 -112.37 -20.04
C LEU A 372 -17.43 -111.13 -19.16
N LYS A 373 -18.35 -110.16 -19.27
CA LYS A 373 -18.38 -108.96 -18.41
C LYS A 373 -18.58 -109.32 -16.94
N LYS A 374 -19.46 -110.28 -16.64
CA LYS A 374 -19.77 -110.74 -15.27
C LYS A 374 -18.52 -111.37 -14.64
N TYR A 375 -17.84 -112.25 -15.37
CA TYR A 375 -16.59 -112.89 -14.96
C TYR A 375 -15.47 -111.86 -14.73
N ILE A 376 -15.19 -111.01 -15.71
CA ILE A 376 -14.16 -109.96 -15.62
C ILE A 376 -14.43 -109.05 -14.42
N LYS A 377 -15.70 -108.64 -14.21
CA LYS A 377 -16.09 -107.79 -13.08
C LYS A 377 -15.86 -108.48 -11.74
N ALA A 378 -16.17 -109.77 -11.63
CA ALA A 378 -15.93 -110.54 -10.41
C ALA A 378 -14.43 -110.64 -10.12
N ARG A 379 -13.62 -111.02 -11.11
CA ARG A 379 -12.17 -111.14 -10.98
C ARG A 379 -11.50 -109.80 -10.65
N MET A 380 -11.88 -108.73 -11.33
CA MET A 380 -11.39 -107.37 -11.05
C MET A 380 -11.83 -106.87 -9.67
N LYS A 381 -13.01 -107.27 -9.17
CA LYS A 381 -13.44 -106.92 -7.81
C LYS A 381 -12.50 -107.52 -6.77
N VAL A 382 -12.08 -108.77 -6.94
CA VAL A 382 -11.11 -109.46 -6.08
C VAL A 382 -9.76 -108.75 -6.10
N PHE A 383 -9.22 -108.49 -7.29
CA PHE A 383 -7.98 -107.73 -7.45
C PHE A 383 -8.05 -106.33 -6.80
N LEU A 384 -9.16 -105.61 -7.00
CA LEU A 384 -9.33 -104.29 -6.40
C LEU A 384 -9.42 -104.32 -4.87
N SER A 385 -9.98 -105.38 -4.28
CA SER A 385 -9.93 -105.56 -2.82
C SER A 385 -8.52 -105.83 -2.33
N GLU A 386 -7.78 -106.74 -2.96
CA GLU A 386 -6.38 -107.04 -2.65
C GLU A 386 -5.51 -105.78 -2.75
N TYR A 387 -5.68 -105.01 -3.83
CA TYR A 387 -4.97 -103.76 -4.05
C TYR A 387 -5.30 -102.68 -3.01
N ARG A 388 -6.55 -102.62 -2.52
CA ARG A 388 -6.93 -101.68 -1.44
C ARG A 388 -6.26 -102.06 -0.13
N VAL A 389 -6.22 -103.35 0.20
CA VAL A 389 -5.52 -103.88 1.38
C VAL A 389 -4.04 -103.57 1.28
N TYR A 390 -3.42 -103.88 0.14
CA TYR A 390 -2.03 -103.52 -0.17
C TYR A 390 -1.78 -102.01 0.03
N LYS A 391 -2.61 -101.13 -0.53
CA LYS A 391 -2.44 -99.69 -0.43
C LYS A 391 -2.57 -99.17 1.00
N ALA A 392 -3.45 -99.77 1.81
CA ALA A 392 -3.58 -99.45 3.22
C ALA A 392 -2.32 -99.88 4.00
N HIS A 393 -1.85 -101.11 3.78
CA HIS A 393 -0.64 -101.67 4.38
C HIS A 393 0.60 -100.84 4.01
N PHE A 394 0.78 -100.54 2.72
CA PHE A 394 1.85 -99.68 2.21
C PHE A 394 1.83 -98.29 2.85
N LYS A 395 0.66 -97.64 2.97
CA LYS A 395 0.55 -96.33 3.63
C LYS A 395 0.89 -96.38 5.11
N SER A 396 0.51 -97.47 5.80
CA SER A 396 0.84 -97.67 7.21
C SER A 396 2.35 -97.80 7.40
N ILE A 397 2.98 -98.69 6.64
CA ILE A 397 4.43 -98.90 6.65
C ILE A 397 5.17 -97.63 6.23
N HIS A 398 4.72 -96.93 5.18
CA HIS A 398 5.35 -95.68 4.76
C HIS A 398 5.30 -94.60 5.84
N ARG A 399 4.18 -94.48 6.58
CA ARG A 399 4.08 -93.56 7.73
C ARG A 399 4.96 -93.99 8.90
N GLN A 400 5.05 -95.29 9.18
CA GLN A 400 5.93 -95.84 10.22
C GLN A 400 7.40 -95.63 9.86
N ASN A 401 7.82 -95.95 8.64
CA ASN A 401 9.18 -95.72 8.16
C ASN A 401 9.54 -94.23 8.13
N LEU A 402 8.61 -93.34 7.77
CA LEU A 402 8.83 -91.89 7.91
C LEU A 402 9.09 -91.52 9.37
N LYS A 403 8.27 -91.99 10.32
CA LYS A 403 8.46 -91.73 11.75
C LYS A 403 9.78 -92.31 12.29
N ASN A 404 10.10 -93.56 11.94
CA ASN A 404 11.33 -94.24 12.35
C ASN A 404 12.57 -93.53 11.79
N ARG A 405 12.49 -92.97 10.58
CA ARG A 405 13.58 -92.18 9.97
C ARG A 405 13.78 -90.80 10.60
N PHE A 406 12.76 -90.23 11.24
CA PHE A 406 12.86 -88.97 11.99
C PHE A 406 13.42 -89.18 13.41
N VAL A 407 13.31 -90.38 13.97
CA VAL A 407 13.96 -90.77 15.23
C VAL A 407 15.31 -91.38 14.87
N LEU A 408 16.36 -90.54 14.82
CA LEU A 408 17.74 -90.98 14.58
C LEU A 408 18.05 -92.16 15.52
N GLU A 409 18.48 -93.30 14.95
CA GLU A 409 18.93 -94.58 15.58
C GLU A 409 17.99 -95.81 15.56
N ASN A 410 16.81 -95.78 14.92
CA ASN A 410 16.04 -97.03 14.70
C ASN A 410 16.21 -97.60 13.28
N ASP A 411 17.08 -98.61 13.13
CA ASP A 411 17.31 -99.37 11.88
C ASP A 411 16.19 -100.34 11.49
N ASN A 412 15.10 -100.37 12.27
CA ASN A 412 13.91 -101.17 11.99
C ASN A 412 13.05 -100.52 10.90
N ILE A 413 13.55 -100.53 9.66
CA ILE A 413 12.78 -100.19 8.45
C ILE A 413 11.95 -101.42 8.08
N LEU A 414 10.62 -101.27 8.09
CA LEU A 414 9.73 -102.33 7.65
C LEU A 414 9.77 -102.43 6.12
N ASP A 415 9.93 -103.65 5.61
CA ASP A 415 9.89 -103.92 4.18
C ASP A 415 8.55 -103.55 3.58
N TYR A 416 8.59 -102.97 2.38
CA TYR A 416 7.36 -102.67 1.67
C TYR A 416 6.72 -103.96 1.17
N PRO A 417 5.39 -104.11 1.32
CA PRO A 417 4.69 -105.26 0.74
C PRO A 417 4.88 -105.28 -0.78
N THR A 418 4.81 -106.46 -1.39
CA THR A 418 4.78 -106.58 -2.85
C THR A 418 3.42 -106.15 -3.39
N PRO A 419 3.35 -105.41 -4.51
CA PRO A 419 2.09 -105.06 -5.14
C PRO A 419 1.43 -106.31 -5.73
N PRO A 420 0.11 -106.49 -5.57
CA PRO A 420 -0.59 -107.58 -6.25
C PRO A 420 -0.52 -107.36 -7.77
N GLU A 421 -0.25 -108.43 -8.50
CA GLU A 421 -0.16 -108.38 -9.96
C GLU A 421 -1.53 -108.22 -10.60
N LYS A 422 -1.60 -107.41 -11.65
CA LYS A 422 -2.85 -107.20 -12.37
C LYS A 422 -3.21 -108.48 -13.13
N PRO A 423 -4.44 -109.03 -12.98
CA PRO A 423 -4.80 -110.27 -13.65
C PRO A 423 -4.80 -110.09 -15.16
N ASN A 424 -4.06 -110.95 -15.86
CA ASN A 424 -4.08 -111.01 -17.30
C ASN A 424 -5.31 -111.79 -17.77
N LEU A 425 -6.42 -111.06 -17.97
CA LEU A 425 -7.71 -111.65 -18.32
C LEU A 425 -7.67 -112.52 -19.58
N TYR A 426 -6.77 -112.23 -20.52
CA TYR A 426 -6.68 -113.03 -21.76
C TYR A 426 -6.01 -114.39 -21.52
N GLU A 427 -5.03 -114.47 -20.62
CA GLU A 427 -4.33 -115.71 -20.26
C GLU A 427 -5.11 -116.53 -19.23
N GLU A 428 -5.74 -115.87 -18.25
CA GLU A 428 -6.50 -116.55 -17.20
C GLU A 428 -7.75 -117.29 -17.74
N LEU A 429 -8.32 -116.84 -18.86
CA LEU A 429 -9.45 -117.47 -19.57
C LEU A 429 -8.92 -118.58 -20.51
N THR A 430 -8.63 -119.74 -19.90
CA THR A 430 -8.31 -120.99 -20.60
C THR A 430 -9.55 -121.58 -21.26
N VAL A 431 -9.35 -122.51 -22.21
CA VAL A 431 -10.44 -123.22 -22.90
C VAL A 431 -11.40 -123.85 -21.89
N THR A 432 -10.89 -124.54 -20.87
CA THR A 432 -11.69 -125.17 -19.80
C THR A 432 -12.61 -124.22 -19.04
N LYS A 433 -12.13 -123.02 -18.67
CA LYS A 433 -12.96 -122.01 -17.99
C LYS A 433 -13.98 -121.38 -18.93
N LEU A 434 -13.67 -121.28 -20.21
CA LEU A 434 -14.63 -120.85 -21.24
C LEU A 434 -15.72 -121.91 -21.43
N GLU A 435 -15.37 -123.19 -21.41
CA GLU A 435 -16.34 -124.31 -21.44
C GLU A 435 -17.32 -124.21 -20.26
N ASP A 436 -16.82 -124.01 -19.03
CA ASP A 436 -17.67 -123.81 -17.84
C ASP A 436 -18.63 -122.62 -17.99
N LEU A 437 -18.15 -121.50 -18.54
CA LEU A 437 -18.99 -120.33 -18.80
C LEU A 437 -20.01 -120.57 -19.91
N ILE A 438 -19.66 -121.35 -20.94
CA ILE A 438 -20.56 -121.76 -22.02
C ILE A 438 -21.67 -122.66 -21.48
N PHE A 439 -21.33 -123.67 -20.68
CA PHE A 439 -22.32 -124.56 -20.06
C PHE A 439 -23.24 -123.81 -19.10
N THR A 440 -22.69 -122.89 -18.30
CA THR A 440 -23.49 -122.01 -17.43
C THR A 440 -24.46 -121.17 -18.26
N ALA A 441 -23.99 -120.57 -19.35
CA ALA A 441 -24.83 -119.77 -20.22
C ALA A 441 -25.94 -120.60 -20.91
N LEU A 442 -25.65 -121.85 -21.31
CA LEU A 442 -26.64 -122.77 -21.89
C LEU A 442 -27.68 -123.25 -20.87
N LYS A 443 -27.30 -123.41 -19.60
CA LYS A 443 -28.23 -123.74 -18.51
C LYS A 443 -29.20 -122.60 -18.23
N ASP A 444 -28.74 -121.36 -18.33
CA ASP A 444 -29.53 -120.15 -18.09
C ASP A 444 -30.34 -119.71 -19.33
N LYS A 445 -30.62 -120.61 -20.28
CA LYS A 445 -31.23 -120.26 -21.59
C LYS A 445 -32.58 -119.58 -21.46
N ASP A 446 -33.41 -120.01 -20.50
CA ASP A 446 -34.74 -119.45 -20.26
C ASP A 446 -34.68 -118.00 -19.73
N ASP A 447 -33.56 -117.61 -19.11
CA ASP A 447 -33.34 -116.27 -18.54
C ASP A 447 -32.72 -115.26 -19.51
N TRP A 448 -32.33 -115.67 -20.73
CA TRP A 448 -31.64 -114.80 -21.68
C TRP A 448 -32.45 -113.55 -22.05
N GLN A 449 -33.77 -113.67 -22.20
CA GLN A 449 -34.63 -112.55 -22.54
C GLN A 449 -34.64 -111.49 -21.42
N GLY A 450 -34.64 -111.91 -20.16
CA GLY A 450 -34.50 -111.02 -19.00
C GLY A 450 -33.14 -110.32 -18.95
N ILE A 451 -32.06 -111.03 -19.29
CA ILE A 451 -30.70 -110.47 -19.36
C ILE A 451 -30.61 -109.39 -20.45
N LEU A 452 -31.18 -109.64 -21.63
CA LEU A 452 -31.16 -108.69 -22.76
C LEU A 452 -31.96 -107.41 -22.43
N VAL A 453 -33.17 -107.55 -21.86
CA VAL A 453 -33.98 -106.40 -21.42
C VAL A 453 -33.26 -105.60 -20.33
N ALA A 454 -32.62 -106.27 -19.37
CA ALA A 454 -31.84 -105.60 -18.33
C ALA A 454 -30.63 -104.83 -18.90
N GLN A 455 -29.97 -105.35 -19.94
CA GLN A 455 -28.90 -104.63 -20.63
C GLN A 455 -29.41 -103.42 -21.41
N ALA A 456 -30.54 -103.54 -22.13
CA ALA A 456 -31.16 -102.45 -22.85
C ALA A 456 -31.59 -101.32 -21.91
N ASN A 457 -32.22 -101.65 -20.79
CA ASN A 457 -32.65 -100.70 -19.76
C ASN A 457 -31.48 -99.98 -19.07
N ARG A 458 -30.32 -100.63 -18.95
CA ARG A 458 -29.10 -99.97 -18.45
C ARG A 458 -28.55 -98.96 -19.44
N ARG A 459 -28.64 -99.22 -20.75
CA ARG A 459 -28.22 -98.28 -21.80
C ARG A 459 -29.17 -97.07 -21.86
N SER A 460 -30.48 -97.26 -21.72
CA SER A 460 -31.44 -96.15 -21.78
C SER A 460 -31.40 -95.22 -20.55
N LYS A 461 -31.13 -95.75 -19.35
CA LYS A 461 -30.97 -94.94 -18.13
C LYS A 461 -29.71 -94.06 -18.12
N SER A 462 -28.64 -94.43 -18.83
CA SER A 462 -27.42 -93.61 -18.88
C SER A 462 -27.54 -92.38 -19.79
N PHE A 463 -28.55 -92.29 -20.65
CA PHE A 463 -28.80 -91.14 -21.54
C PHE A 463 -29.85 -90.14 -21.00
N LYS A 464 -30.53 -90.44 -19.89
CA LYS A 464 -31.59 -89.60 -19.30
C LYS A 464 -31.14 -88.76 -18.09
N LYS A 465 -29.83 -88.64 -17.82
CA LYS A 465 -29.31 -87.83 -16.71
C LYS A 465 -28.29 -86.81 -17.18
#